data_AF-A0A7C1Q7Z1-F1
#
_entry.id   AF-A0A7C1Q7Z1-F1
#
_cell.length_a   1.000
_cell.length_b   1.000
_cell.length_c   1.000
_cell.angle_alpha   90.00
_cell.angle_beta   90.00
_cell.angle_gamma   90.00
#
_symmetry.space_group_name_H-M   'P 1'
#
loop_
_entity.id
_entity.type
_entity.pdbx_description
1 polymer ?
#
loop_
_entity_poly.entity_id
_entity_poly.type
_entity_poly.pdbx_seq_one_letter_code
_entity_poly.pdbx_strand_id
1 'polypeptide(L)'
;MCQQKRPGILKLLGGYTAWNDYDENYVSLLRPFFYGYSMYEVDGVFTWSTNTAPIVEERTQIVRLIFRLDIDEIAREANAENESKQMIRARVSDYLRAHHRDHIIEKATGQDRQIYEAAKAWRDQLGFFVFGYIIYGLCTQIEQLYDSGHIAKTEGEIWVTHFANLEIDRIVWPLSNAH
;
A
#
# COMPACT_ATOMS: atom_id res chain seq x y z
N MET A 1 21.37 -0.90 -13.04
CA MET A 1 19.91 -0.89 -13.30
C MET A 1 19.10 -0.05 -12.31
N CYS A 2 19.56 0.22 -11.08
CA CYS A 2 18.77 0.95 -10.05
C CYS A 2 18.71 2.49 -10.27
N GLN A 3 19.83 3.13 -10.64
CA GLN A 3 19.96 4.60 -10.68
C GLN A 3 19.02 5.35 -11.65
N GLN A 4 18.39 4.67 -12.61
CA GLN A 4 17.47 5.31 -13.57
C GLN A 4 16.05 5.51 -13.02
N LYS A 5 15.67 4.81 -11.94
CA LYS A 5 14.29 4.88 -11.41
C LYS A 5 14.07 6.10 -10.51
N ARG A 6 15.10 6.56 -9.80
CA ARG A 6 15.00 7.63 -8.80
C ARG A 6 14.39 8.93 -9.34
N PRO A 7 14.81 9.51 -10.48
CA PRO A 7 14.22 10.75 -10.99
C PRO A 7 12.74 10.60 -11.35
N GLY A 8 12.34 9.43 -11.87
CA GLY A 8 10.94 9.15 -12.21
C GLY A 8 10.05 8.99 -10.98
N ILE A 9 10.55 8.31 -9.94
CA ILE A 9 9.87 8.17 -8.65
C ILE A 9 9.72 9.55 -7.99
N LEU A 10 10.78 10.35 -7.93
CA LEU A 10 10.73 11.71 -7.37
C LEU A 10 9.79 12.63 -8.15
N LYS A 11 9.72 12.50 -9.48
CA LYS A 11 8.75 13.24 -10.30
C LYS A 11 7.31 12.84 -9.97
N LEU A 12 7.04 11.53 -9.81
CA LEU A 12 5.73 11.02 -9.43
C LEU A 12 5.34 11.45 -7.99
N LEU A 13 6.32 11.49 -7.09
CA LEU A 13 6.15 11.86 -5.69
C LEU A 13 6.30 13.37 -5.41
N GLY A 14 6.57 14.21 -6.41
CA GLY A 14 6.92 15.63 -6.23
C GLY A 14 5.83 16.50 -5.57
N GLY A 15 4.59 16.01 -5.49
CA GLY A 15 3.51 16.63 -4.71
C GLY A 15 3.54 16.29 -3.20
N TYR A 16 4.38 15.34 -2.78
CA TYR A 16 4.52 14.88 -1.41
C TYR A 16 5.84 15.36 -0.82
N THR A 17 5.80 16.47 -0.09
CA THR A 17 6.97 17.12 0.51
C THR A 17 7.77 16.22 1.45
N ALA A 18 7.14 15.20 2.05
CA ALA A 18 7.80 14.22 2.91
C ALA A 18 8.86 13.35 2.20
N TRP A 19 8.89 13.34 0.85
CA TRP A 19 9.73 12.42 0.07
C TRP A 19 10.74 13.11 -0.84
N ASN A 20 10.90 14.43 -0.72
CA ASN A 20 11.85 15.19 -1.54
C ASN A 20 13.31 14.75 -1.33
N ASP A 21 13.64 14.24 -0.14
CA ASP A 21 14.98 13.78 0.23
C ASP A 21 15.16 12.25 0.10
N TYR A 22 14.30 11.58 -0.67
CA TYR A 22 14.36 10.14 -0.86
C TYR A 22 15.71 9.68 -1.47
N ASP A 23 16.32 8.69 -0.80
CA ASP A 23 17.53 7.97 -1.19
C ASP A 23 17.21 6.47 -1.37
N GLU A 24 17.85 5.79 -2.33
CA GLU A 24 17.62 4.36 -2.60
C GLU A 24 17.95 3.48 -1.38
N ASN A 25 18.85 3.95 -0.51
CA ASN A 25 19.11 3.30 0.77
C ASN A 25 17.84 3.17 1.63
N TYR A 26 16.86 4.09 1.52
CA TYR A 26 15.60 3.97 2.26
C TYR A 26 14.84 2.70 1.91
N VAL A 27 14.88 2.22 0.66
CA VAL A 27 14.22 0.96 0.27
C VAL A 27 14.82 -0.23 1.01
N SER A 28 16.15 -0.25 1.14
CA SER A 28 16.83 -1.29 1.91
C SER A 28 16.57 -1.20 3.42
N LEU A 29 16.14 -0.04 3.89
CA LEU A 29 15.74 0.22 5.28
C LEU A 29 14.23 0.04 5.51
N LEU A 30 13.45 -0.22 4.44
CA LEU A 30 12.03 -0.50 4.59
C LEU A 30 11.84 -1.81 5.35
N ARG A 31 10.94 -1.78 6.30
CA ARG A 31 10.54 -2.95 7.06
C ARG A 31 9.85 -3.97 6.14
N PRO A 32 9.99 -5.27 6.38
CA PRO A 32 9.22 -6.27 5.66
C PRO A 32 7.74 -6.20 6.09
N PHE A 33 6.93 -5.40 5.39
CA PHE A 33 5.48 -5.28 5.64
C PHE A 33 4.62 -6.00 4.60
N PHE A 34 5.20 -6.53 3.52
CA PHE A 34 4.48 -7.28 2.50
C PHE A 34 4.14 -8.69 2.97
N TYR A 35 2.85 -9.02 3.00
CA TYR A 35 2.35 -10.32 3.44
C TYR A 35 2.01 -11.23 2.26
N GLY A 36 1.48 -10.66 1.17
CA GLY A 36 1.13 -11.41 -0.01
C GLY A 36 0.30 -10.58 -0.98
N TYR A 37 -0.13 -11.22 -2.06
CA TYR A 37 -1.01 -10.61 -3.05
C TYR A 37 -2.00 -11.63 -3.58
N SER A 38 -3.13 -11.15 -4.10
CA SER A 38 -4.05 -11.94 -4.91
C SER A 38 -4.39 -11.16 -6.17
N MET A 39 -4.53 -11.86 -7.28
CA MET A 39 -4.88 -11.26 -8.56
C MET A 39 -6.14 -11.94 -9.09
N TYR A 40 -7.05 -11.14 -9.64
CA TYR A 40 -8.18 -11.65 -10.41
C TYR A 40 -8.50 -10.68 -11.55
N GLU A 41 -9.16 -11.21 -12.56
CA GLU A 41 -9.55 -10.48 -13.76
C GLU A 41 -11.07 -10.40 -13.81
N VAL A 42 -11.59 -9.26 -14.23
CA VAL A 42 -13.03 -9.04 -14.42
C VAL A 42 -13.21 -8.52 -15.84
N ASP A 43 -13.94 -9.28 -16.65
CA ASP A 43 -14.42 -8.82 -17.95
C ASP A 43 -15.73 -8.05 -17.73
N GLY A 44 -15.74 -6.76 -18.05
CA GLY A 44 -16.90 -5.88 -18.08
C GLY A 44 -17.42 -5.74 -19.50
N VAL A 45 -18.74 -5.80 -19.67
CA VAL A 45 -19.40 -5.49 -20.95
C VAL A 45 -20.24 -4.25 -20.74
N PHE A 46 -19.85 -3.15 -21.40
CA PHE A 46 -20.55 -1.88 -21.30
C PHE A 46 -21.44 -1.69 -22.53
N THR A 47 -22.74 -1.58 -22.28
CA THR A 47 -23.74 -1.16 -23.27
C THR A 47 -24.08 0.29 -23.02
N TRP A 48 -23.88 1.16 -24.00
CA TRP A 48 -24.34 2.53 -23.91
C TRP A 48 -25.87 2.58 -24.05
N SER A 49 -26.53 3.57 -23.43
CA SER A 49 -28.00 3.65 -23.41
C SER A 49 -28.63 3.89 -24.79
N THR A 50 -27.82 4.19 -25.80
CA THR A 50 -28.26 4.34 -27.19
C THR A 50 -28.08 3.00 -27.91
N ASN A 51 -29.18 2.47 -28.49
CA ASN A 51 -29.22 1.20 -29.22
C ASN A 51 -28.30 1.10 -30.46
N THR A 52 -27.47 2.11 -30.73
CA THR A 52 -26.58 2.21 -31.89
C THR A 52 -25.09 2.21 -31.52
N ALA A 53 -24.74 2.28 -30.24
CA ALA A 53 -23.33 2.24 -29.84
C ALA A 53 -22.78 0.81 -29.89
N PRO A 54 -21.52 0.62 -30.30
CA PRO A 54 -20.88 -0.68 -30.23
C PRO A 54 -20.79 -1.15 -28.77
N ILE A 55 -20.96 -2.46 -28.56
CA ILE A 55 -20.65 -3.11 -27.28
C ILE A 55 -19.15 -2.94 -27.05
N VAL A 56 -18.78 -2.38 -25.90
CA VAL A 56 -17.39 -2.25 -25.50
C VAL A 56 -17.10 -3.29 -24.43
N GLU A 57 -16.18 -4.19 -24.73
CA GLU A 57 -15.62 -5.13 -23.75
C GLU A 57 -14.41 -4.44 -23.10
N GLU A 58 -14.45 -4.32 -21.78
CA GLU A 58 -13.34 -3.83 -20.97
C GLU A 58 -12.84 -4.96 -20.08
N ARG A 59 -11.53 -5.13 -20.00
CA ARG A 59 -10.91 -6.11 -19.12
C ARG A 59 -10.18 -5.39 -18.01
N THR A 60 -10.65 -5.57 -16.78
CA THR A 60 -10.03 -4.98 -15.60
C THR A 60 -9.24 -6.04 -14.84
N GLN A 61 -7.93 -5.83 -14.70
CA GLN A 61 -7.09 -6.64 -13.82
C GLN A 61 -7.04 -6.01 -12.42
N ILE A 62 -7.38 -6.79 -11.41
CA ILE A 62 -7.39 -6.35 -10.02
C ILE A 62 -6.29 -7.09 -9.26
N VAL A 63 -5.30 -6.33 -8.80
CA VAL A 63 -4.23 -6.80 -7.93
C VAL A 63 -4.49 -6.29 -6.51
N ARG A 64 -4.78 -7.20 -5.59
CA ARG A 64 -4.88 -6.88 -4.15
C ARG A 64 -3.54 -7.17 -3.49
N LEU A 65 -2.94 -6.14 -2.91
CA LEU A 65 -1.73 -6.25 -2.11
C LEU A 65 -2.12 -6.29 -0.63
N ILE A 66 -1.58 -7.28 0.10
CA ILE A 66 -1.85 -7.48 1.51
C ILE A 66 -0.60 -7.09 2.29
N PHE A 67 -0.78 -6.17 3.23
CA PHE A 67 0.28 -5.69 4.10
C PHE A 67 -0.09 -5.98 5.54
N ARG A 68 0.89 -6.38 6.34
CA ARG A 68 0.68 -6.69 7.75
C ARG A 68 1.51 -5.76 8.61
N LEU A 69 0.83 -5.10 9.52
CA LEU A 69 1.46 -4.33 10.58
C LEU A 69 1.97 -5.29 11.66
N ASP A 70 3.25 -5.18 12.01
CA ASP A 70 3.82 -5.88 13.16
C ASP A 70 3.55 -5.07 14.43
N ILE A 71 2.58 -5.53 15.23
CA ILE A 71 2.20 -4.88 16.49
C ILE A 71 3.35 -4.91 17.51
N ASP A 72 4.19 -5.93 17.49
CA ASP A 72 5.31 -6.04 18.43
C ASP A 72 6.40 -5.03 18.09
N GLU A 73 6.59 -4.78 16.80
CA GLU A 73 7.49 -3.72 16.34
C GLU A 73 6.96 -2.33 16.67
N ILE A 74 5.66 -2.07 16.46
CA ILE A 74 5.05 -0.79 16.88
C ILE A 74 5.17 -0.59 18.38
N ALA A 75 4.95 -1.64 19.18
CA ALA A 75 5.12 -1.57 20.63
C ALA A 75 6.57 -1.20 21.00
N ARG A 76 7.56 -1.79 20.34
CA ARG A 76 8.98 -1.50 20.57
C ARG A 76 9.35 -0.07 20.18
N GLU A 77 8.97 0.37 18.99
CA GLU A 77 9.25 1.75 18.51
C GLU A 77 8.59 2.80 19.40
N ALA A 78 7.38 2.50 19.89
CA ALA A 78 6.67 3.39 20.78
C ALA A 78 7.15 3.30 22.23
N ASN A 79 8.00 2.34 22.63
CA ASN A 79 8.28 2.01 24.05
C ASN A 79 7.02 1.57 24.84
N ALA A 80 6.04 0.97 24.16
CA ALA A 80 4.79 0.44 24.70
C ALA A 80 4.80 -1.09 24.91
N GLU A 81 5.97 -1.72 25.09
CA GLU A 81 6.08 -3.19 25.24
C GLU A 81 5.32 -3.76 26.44
N ASN A 82 5.08 -2.93 27.46
CA ASN A 82 4.28 -3.29 28.65
C ASN A 82 2.77 -3.15 28.43
N GLU A 83 2.33 -2.61 27.30
CA GLU A 83 0.91 -2.48 26.98
C GLU A 83 0.34 -3.74 26.34
N SER A 84 -0.97 -3.94 26.51
CA SER A 84 -1.67 -5.01 25.80
C SER A 84 -1.62 -4.79 24.29
N LYS A 85 -1.22 -5.84 23.55
CA LYS A 85 -1.25 -5.84 22.07
C LYS A 85 -2.63 -5.49 21.51
N GLN A 86 -3.71 -5.83 22.22
CA GLN A 86 -5.07 -5.50 21.80
C GLN A 86 -5.33 -3.99 21.88
N MET A 87 -4.78 -3.32 22.89
CA MET A 87 -4.90 -1.87 23.07
C MET A 87 -4.08 -1.12 22.00
N ILE A 88 -2.84 -1.56 21.75
CA ILE A 88 -2.03 -1.01 20.66
C ILE A 88 -2.73 -1.18 19.32
N ARG A 89 -3.28 -2.38 19.03
CA ARG A 89 -4.04 -2.64 17.81
C ARG A 89 -5.24 -1.71 17.67
N ALA A 90 -6.00 -1.49 18.74
CA ALA A 90 -7.15 -0.59 18.73
C ALA A 90 -6.73 0.85 18.38
N ARG A 91 -5.71 1.37 19.06
CA ARG A 91 -5.18 2.72 18.80
C ARG A 91 -4.66 2.89 17.38
N VAL A 92 -3.88 1.93 16.87
CA VAL A 92 -3.38 1.99 15.50
C VAL A 92 -4.54 1.92 14.50
N SER A 93 -5.52 1.04 14.75
CA SER A 93 -6.76 0.97 13.95
C SER A 93 -7.46 2.32 13.86
N ASP A 94 -7.67 2.97 15.00
CA ASP A 94 -8.38 4.25 15.09
C ASP A 94 -7.62 5.34 14.34
N TYR A 95 -6.29 5.39 14.52
CA TYR A 95 -5.41 6.28 13.79
C TYR A 95 -5.49 6.06 12.26
N LEU A 96 -5.40 4.81 11.80
CA LEU A 96 -5.42 4.50 10.36
C LEU A 96 -6.77 4.81 9.71
N ARG A 97 -7.87 4.72 10.45
CA ARG A 97 -9.24 5.01 9.97
C ARG A 97 -9.61 6.49 10.01
N ALA A 98 -8.91 7.32 10.78
CA ALA A 98 -9.27 8.72 10.94
C ALA A 98 -9.06 9.57 9.67
N HIS A 99 -9.95 10.53 9.43
CA HIS A 99 -9.81 11.50 8.34
C HIS A 99 -8.75 12.58 8.62
N HIS A 100 -8.65 13.05 9.86
CA HIS A 100 -7.71 14.11 10.28
C HIS A 100 -6.59 13.56 11.17
N ARG A 101 -5.74 12.73 10.58
CA ARG A 101 -4.72 11.96 11.32
C ARG A 101 -3.67 12.82 12.01
N ASP A 102 -3.24 13.91 11.37
CA ASP A 102 -2.22 14.78 11.95
C ASP A 102 -2.72 15.48 13.21
N HIS A 103 -4.01 15.86 13.24
CA HIS A 103 -4.67 16.41 14.43
C HIS A 103 -4.74 15.42 15.60
N ILE A 104 -4.86 14.12 15.32
CA ILE A 104 -4.82 13.08 16.36
C ILE A 104 -3.44 13.04 17.01
N ILE A 105 -2.37 13.11 16.21
CA ILE A 105 -0.99 13.13 16.73
C ILE A 105 -0.73 14.41 17.52
N GLU A 106 -1.16 15.57 17.02
CA GLU A 106 -0.99 16.86 17.68
C GLU A 106 -1.64 16.90 19.08
N LYS A 107 -2.81 16.25 19.22
CA LYS A 107 -3.55 16.18 20.50
C LYS A 107 -3.11 15.06 21.41
N ALA A 108 -2.48 14.02 20.87
CA ALA A 108 -2.02 12.89 21.65
C ALA A 108 -0.84 13.29 22.54
N THR A 109 -0.77 12.68 23.73
CA THR A 109 0.34 12.89 24.67
C THR A 109 0.88 11.54 25.14
N GLY A 110 2.11 11.56 25.66
CA GLY A 110 2.78 10.38 26.20
C GLY A 110 2.80 9.20 25.23
N GLN A 111 2.37 8.04 25.71
CA GLN A 111 2.46 6.76 25.01
C GLN A 111 1.58 6.70 23.75
N ASP A 112 0.38 7.30 23.78
CA ASP A 112 -0.53 7.33 22.64
C ASP A 112 0.11 8.05 21.44
N ARG A 113 0.80 9.16 21.71
CA ARG A 113 1.50 9.91 20.67
C ARG A 113 2.58 9.07 20.01
N GLN A 114 3.37 8.35 20.80
CA GLN A 114 4.44 7.49 20.29
C GLN A 114 3.87 6.34 19.42
N ILE A 115 2.74 5.75 19.81
CA ILE A 115 2.04 4.74 19.02
C ILE A 115 1.55 5.32 17.69
N TYR A 116 0.96 6.52 17.70
CA TYR A 116 0.48 7.16 16.47
C TYR A 116 1.61 7.62 15.56
N GLU A 117 2.74 8.08 16.11
CA GLU A 117 3.93 8.43 15.33
C GLU A 117 4.55 7.17 14.68
N ALA A 118 4.63 6.04 15.39
CA ALA A 118 5.07 4.76 14.83
C ALA A 118 4.13 4.26 13.72
N ALA A 119 2.81 4.34 13.95
CA ALA A 119 1.80 4.00 12.94
C ALA A 119 1.86 4.91 11.71
N LYS A 120 2.12 6.22 11.91
CA LYS A 120 2.37 7.17 10.82
C LYS A 120 3.60 6.76 10.01
N ALA A 121 4.71 6.46 10.68
CA ALA A 121 5.94 6.05 10.02
C ALA A 121 5.73 4.78 9.17
N TRP A 122 5.05 3.77 9.72
CA TRP A 122 4.71 2.56 8.97
C TRP A 122 3.83 2.86 7.75
N ARG A 123 2.78 3.67 7.90
CA ARG A 123 1.89 4.08 6.80
C ARG A 123 2.67 4.81 5.70
N ASP A 124 3.54 5.72 6.10
CA ASP A 124 4.35 6.51 5.17
C ASP A 124 5.31 5.59 4.40
N GLN A 125 5.99 4.67 5.07
CA GLN A 125 6.82 3.63 4.44
C GLN A 125 6.03 2.75 3.46
N LEU A 126 4.81 2.36 3.84
CA LEU A 126 3.91 1.58 2.99
C LEU A 126 3.50 2.37 1.73
N GLY A 127 3.08 3.62 1.90
CA GLY A 127 2.73 4.50 0.79
C GLY A 127 3.91 4.69 -0.16
N PHE A 128 5.09 4.91 0.38
CA PHE A 128 6.32 5.01 -0.40
C PHE A 128 6.58 3.74 -1.23
N PHE A 129 6.47 2.54 -0.63
CA PHE A 129 6.66 1.29 -1.35
C PHE A 129 5.60 1.06 -2.44
N VAL A 130 4.33 1.28 -2.13
CA VAL A 130 3.24 1.08 -3.10
C VAL A 130 3.40 2.04 -4.27
N PHE A 131 3.44 3.35 -4.02
CA PHE A 131 3.46 4.34 -5.10
C PHE A 131 4.84 4.46 -5.77
N GLY A 132 5.89 4.50 -4.96
CA GLY A 132 7.25 4.70 -5.44
C GLY A 132 7.86 3.46 -6.09
N TYR A 133 7.53 2.25 -5.63
CA TYR A 133 8.14 1.03 -6.18
C TYR A 133 7.19 0.26 -7.09
N ILE A 134 5.99 -0.09 -6.59
CA ILE A 134 5.05 -0.96 -7.32
C ILE A 134 4.40 -0.20 -8.47
N ILE A 135 3.66 0.87 -8.18
CA ILE A 135 2.90 1.60 -9.19
C ILE A 135 3.83 2.19 -10.25
N TYR A 136 4.91 2.85 -9.83
CA TYR A 136 5.93 3.34 -10.76
C TYR A 136 6.48 2.21 -11.65
N GLY A 137 6.84 1.06 -11.07
CA GLY A 137 7.36 -0.08 -11.80
C GLY A 137 6.36 -0.69 -12.80
N LEU A 138 5.06 -0.67 -12.48
CA LEU A 138 4.00 -1.08 -13.39
C LEU A 138 3.84 -0.09 -14.55
N CYS A 139 3.75 1.21 -14.26
CA CYS A 139 3.63 2.25 -15.30
C CYS A 139 4.80 2.17 -16.29
N THR A 140 6.04 2.09 -15.79
CA THR A 140 7.22 2.01 -16.66
C THR A 140 7.22 0.77 -17.54
N GLN A 141 6.79 -0.38 -17.01
CA GLN A 141 6.71 -1.61 -17.82
C GLN A 141 5.60 -1.54 -18.87
N ILE A 142 4.44 -0.98 -18.53
CA ILE A 142 3.35 -0.76 -19.49
C ILE A 142 3.80 0.16 -20.62
N GLU A 143 4.45 1.28 -20.29
CA GLU A 143 5.03 2.20 -21.27
C GLU A 143 6.04 1.49 -22.19
N GLN A 144 6.95 0.69 -21.64
CA GLN A 144 7.93 -0.07 -22.42
C GLN A 144 7.28 -1.11 -23.35
N LEU A 145 6.25 -1.82 -22.88
CA LEU A 145 5.51 -2.78 -23.70
C LEU A 145 4.73 -2.09 -24.82
N TYR A 146 4.20 -0.91 -24.55
CA TYR A 146 3.52 -0.08 -25.55
C TYR A 146 4.51 0.42 -26.62
N ASP A 147 5.62 1.02 -26.19
CA ASP A 147 6.66 1.56 -27.10
C ASP A 147 7.29 0.49 -27.97
N SER A 148 7.38 -0.74 -27.47
CA SER A 148 7.90 -1.91 -28.21
C SER A 148 6.84 -2.60 -29.07
N GLY A 149 5.58 -2.13 -29.07
CA GLY A 149 4.49 -2.67 -29.86
C GLY A 149 3.94 -4.02 -29.39
N HIS A 150 4.29 -4.45 -28.17
CA HIS A 150 3.78 -5.72 -27.60
C HIS A 150 2.33 -5.60 -27.12
N ILE A 151 1.89 -4.39 -26.76
CA ILE A 151 0.51 -4.12 -26.37
C ILE A 151 -0.05 -2.96 -27.20
N ALA A 152 -1.36 -2.99 -27.46
CA ALA A 152 -2.07 -1.86 -28.05
C ALA A 152 -2.13 -0.68 -27.07
N LYS A 153 -2.50 0.51 -27.56
CA LYS A 153 -2.73 1.68 -26.70
C LYS A 153 -3.83 1.37 -25.70
N THR A 154 -3.47 1.16 -24.44
CA THR A 154 -4.42 0.95 -23.35
C THR A 154 -4.93 2.29 -22.81
N GLU A 155 -6.14 2.31 -22.25
CA GLU A 155 -6.57 3.43 -21.41
C GLU A 155 -5.62 3.49 -20.20
N GLY A 156 -4.92 4.62 -20.06
CA GLY A 156 -3.75 4.79 -19.20
C GLY A 156 -4.10 5.04 -17.73
N GLU A 157 -5.06 4.30 -17.18
CA GLU A 157 -5.59 4.55 -15.85
C GLU A 157 -5.27 3.42 -14.89
N ILE A 158 -4.59 3.76 -13.80
CA ILE A 158 -4.35 2.85 -12.67
C ILE A 158 -5.10 3.40 -11.47
N TRP A 159 -6.12 2.67 -11.06
CA TRP A 159 -6.93 3.00 -9.89
C TRP A 159 -6.33 2.34 -8.65
N VAL A 160 -5.89 3.16 -7.69
CA VAL A 160 -5.35 2.67 -6.41
C VAL A 160 -6.34 2.96 -5.30
N THR A 161 -6.87 1.90 -4.69
CA THR A 161 -7.72 1.99 -3.51
C THR A 161 -7.02 1.32 -2.33
N HIS A 162 -7.23 1.84 -1.13
CA HIS A 162 -6.69 1.24 0.09
C HIS A 162 -7.81 0.97 1.08
N PHE A 163 -7.76 -0.21 1.69
CA PHE A 163 -8.64 -0.60 2.79
C PHE A 163 -7.78 -0.82 4.02
N ALA A 164 -7.75 0.16 4.91
CA ALA A 164 -7.11 -0.03 6.20
C ALA A 164 -8.04 -0.88 7.08
N ASN A 165 -7.48 -1.92 7.69
CA ASN A 165 -8.12 -2.74 8.72
C ASN A 165 -9.09 -3.83 8.23
N LEU A 166 -8.62 -4.67 7.29
CA LEU A 166 -9.18 -6.01 7.14
C LEU A 166 -8.60 -6.87 8.27
N GLU A 167 -9.41 -7.22 9.27
CA GLU A 167 -9.06 -8.33 10.18
C GLU A 167 -9.10 -9.61 9.36
N ILE A 168 -7.93 -10.09 8.94
CA ILE A 168 -7.79 -11.42 8.33
C ILE A 168 -7.57 -12.38 9.49
N ASP A 169 -8.61 -13.13 9.85
CA ASP A 169 -8.49 -14.23 10.80
C ASP A 169 -7.45 -15.23 10.29
N ARG A 170 -6.32 -15.33 10.98
CA ARG A 170 -5.30 -16.33 10.68
C ARG A 170 -5.72 -17.66 11.28
N ILE A 171 -6.22 -18.56 10.44
CA ILE A 171 -6.39 -19.97 10.83
C ILE A 171 -5.01 -20.61 10.80
N VAL A 172 -4.40 -20.84 11.98
CA VAL A 172 -3.19 -21.67 12.11
C VAL A 172 -3.64 -23.10 12.25
N TRP A 173 -3.49 -23.90 11.18
CA TRP A 173 -3.73 -25.33 11.25
C TRP A 173 -2.59 -25.99 12.02
N PRO A 174 -2.84 -26.68 13.14
CA PRO A 174 -1.80 -27.48 13.79
C PRO A 174 -1.45 -28.63 12.83
N LEU A 175 -0.19 -28.67 12.38
CA LEU A 175 0.35 -29.89 11.78
C LEU A 175 0.27 -30.95 12.88
N SER A 176 -0.64 -31.91 12.72
CA SER A 176 -0.76 -33.05 13.61
C SER A 176 0.61 -33.70 13.72
N ASN A 177 1.13 -33.83 14.94
CA ASN A 177 2.32 -34.61 15.25
C ASN A 177 2.14 -35.99 14.61
N ALA A 178 2.84 -36.23 13.50
CA ALA A 178 2.97 -37.54 12.93
C ALA A 178 3.75 -38.37 13.97
N HIS A 179 3.02 -39.26 14.62
CA HIS A 179 3.56 -40.32 15.47
C HIS A 179 4.45 -41.26 14.67
#